data_AF-A0A1Q3NET4-F1
#
_entry.id   AF-A0A1Q3NET4-F1
#
_cell.length_a   1.000
_cell.length_b   1.000
_cell.length_c   1.000
_cell.angle_alpha   90.00
_cell.angle_beta   90.00
_cell.angle_gamma   90.00
#
_symmetry.space_group_name_H-M   'P 1'
#
loop_
_entity.id
_entity.type
_entity.pdbx_description
1 polymer ?
#
loop_
_entity_poly.entity_id
_entity_poly.type
_entity_poly.pdbx_seq_one_letter_code
_entity_poly.pdbx_strand_id
1 'polypeptide(L)'
;MKTIKTAIGIKRHQFSHHHFFKILKNQEIPIQQRLKFLPNLAHFIMSFADLNKYVLPFNFPQNEYEEAINVHCKEDANHWPWYLHDLETLDLNNKQELTNTLRFIWCDDMSPSRKLSYELIGLVSNQTALIRYVAIEVMESTGNIVFNVLNEITKTTDLELKFCSETHLRQETGHTIGDEENVFENMPITREMNETALIVVEKSFNAFNQFMDQLELNLKNQIKIN
;
A
#
# COMPACT_ATOMS: atom_id res chain seq x y z
N MET A 1 -13.29 15.01 12.08
CA MET A 1 -12.89 14.24 10.87
C MET A 1 -12.37 15.14 9.73
N LYS A 2 -13.09 16.19 9.32
CA LYS A 2 -12.75 17.08 8.18
C LYS A 2 -11.26 17.41 7.98
N THR A 3 -10.56 17.90 9.01
CA THR A 3 -9.13 18.28 8.89
C THR A 3 -8.23 17.11 8.48
N ILE A 4 -8.48 15.91 9.02
CA ILE A 4 -7.72 14.70 8.71
C ILE A 4 -7.95 14.31 7.25
N LYS A 5 -9.22 14.29 6.82
CA LYS A 5 -9.60 14.04 5.41
C LYS A 5 -8.93 15.00 4.45
N THR A 6 -8.91 16.29 4.77
CA THR A 6 -8.24 17.31 3.96
C THR A 6 -6.73 17.04 3.87
N ALA A 7 -6.07 16.69 4.98
CA ALA A 7 -4.66 16.36 4.98
C ALA A 7 -4.34 15.12 4.12
N ILE A 8 -5.13 14.05 4.26
CA ILE A 8 -5.02 12.84 3.42
C ILE A 8 -5.23 13.20 1.95
N GLY A 9 -6.26 13.97 1.62
CA GLY A 9 -6.54 14.39 0.24
C GLY A 9 -5.40 15.18 -0.40
N ILE A 10 -4.81 16.13 0.33
CA ILE A 10 -3.64 16.89 -0.13
C ILE A 10 -2.45 15.96 -0.39
N LYS A 11 -2.14 15.09 0.56
CA LYS A 11 -1.01 14.15 0.44
C LYS A 11 -1.23 13.10 -0.65
N ARG A 12 -2.45 12.60 -0.79
CA ARG A 12 -2.87 11.70 -1.87
C ARG A 12 -2.65 12.36 -3.24
N HIS A 13 -3.07 13.62 -3.40
CA HIS A 13 -2.83 14.36 -4.64
C HIS A 13 -1.33 14.55 -4.91
N GLN A 14 -0.53 14.86 -3.89
CA GLN A 14 0.93 14.96 -4.07
C GLN A 14 1.54 13.61 -4.49
N PHE A 15 1.16 12.53 -3.81
CA PHE A 15 1.60 11.18 -4.09
C PHE A 15 1.24 10.74 -5.52
N SER A 16 0.05 11.10 -6.04
CA SER A 16 -0.35 10.73 -7.41
C SER A 16 0.52 11.31 -8.52
N HIS A 17 1.39 12.26 -8.20
CA HIS A 17 2.34 12.87 -9.13
C HIS A 17 3.77 12.33 -8.98
N HIS A 18 3.96 11.27 -8.18
CA HIS A 18 5.26 10.61 -8.01
C HIS A 18 5.88 10.23 -9.36
N HIS A 19 7.20 10.44 -9.50
CA HIS A 19 7.89 10.26 -10.79
C HIS A 19 7.85 8.81 -11.29
N PHE A 20 7.93 7.83 -10.39
CA PHE A 20 7.66 6.43 -10.66
C PHE A 20 6.44 6.16 -11.57
N PHE A 21 5.31 6.84 -11.35
CA PHE A 21 4.10 6.62 -12.16
C PHE A 21 4.28 7.07 -13.62
N LYS A 22 5.17 8.05 -13.89
CA LYS A 22 5.51 8.46 -15.26
C LYS A 22 6.27 7.36 -15.99
N ILE A 23 7.16 6.65 -15.31
CA ILE A 23 7.88 5.49 -15.86
C ILE A 23 6.90 4.38 -16.20
N LEU A 24 5.98 4.07 -15.28
CA LEU A 24 4.95 3.05 -15.50
C LEU A 24 4.00 3.41 -16.66
N LYS A 25 3.72 4.69 -16.89
CA LYS A 25 2.86 5.13 -18.01
C LYS A 25 3.60 5.33 -19.33
N ASN A 26 4.93 5.25 -19.36
CA ASN A 26 5.69 5.46 -20.58
C ASN A 26 5.52 4.27 -21.56
N GLN A 27 4.78 4.50 -22.65
CA GLN A 27 4.49 3.49 -23.67
C GLN A 27 5.70 3.14 -24.54
N GLU A 28 6.77 3.92 -24.52
CA GLU A 28 8.03 3.58 -25.20
C GLU A 28 8.77 2.41 -24.49
N ILE A 29 8.44 2.15 -23.22
CA ILE A 29 8.98 1.04 -22.45
C ILE A 29 8.01 -0.15 -22.56
N PRO A 30 8.46 -1.33 -23.02
CA PRO A 30 7.62 -2.54 -23.06
C PRO A 30 6.98 -2.83 -21.70
N ILE A 31 5.71 -3.25 -21.69
CA ILE A 31 4.96 -3.49 -20.44
C ILE A 31 5.68 -4.49 -19.52
N GLN A 32 6.28 -5.53 -20.09
CA GLN A 32 7.03 -6.54 -19.35
C GLN A 32 8.23 -5.92 -18.62
N GLN A 33 8.87 -4.89 -19.19
CA GLN A 33 9.95 -4.16 -18.53
C GLN A 33 9.41 -3.26 -17.43
N ARG A 34 8.30 -2.55 -17.68
CA ARG A 34 7.66 -1.68 -16.68
C ARG A 34 7.20 -2.47 -15.44
N LEU A 35 6.76 -3.71 -15.60
CA LEU A 35 6.30 -4.57 -14.50
C LEU A 35 7.43 -5.28 -13.73
N LYS A 36 8.70 -5.15 -14.13
CA LYS A 36 9.83 -5.81 -13.46
C LYS A 36 10.05 -5.37 -12.01
N PHE A 37 9.43 -4.28 -11.57
CA PHE A 37 9.52 -3.81 -10.19
C PHE A 37 8.74 -4.69 -9.19
N LEU A 38 7.82 -5.55 -9.66
CA LEU A 38 6.92 -6.31 -8.76
C LEU A 38 7.65 -7.14 -7.68
N PRO A 39 8.76 -7.83 -7.94
CA PRO A 39 9.53 -8.50 -6.90
C PRO A 39 10.03 -7.56 -5.79
N ASN A 40 10.24 -6.27 -6.11
CA ASN A 40 10.69 -5.27 -5.13
C ASN A 40 9.57 -4.86 -4.15
N LEU A 41 8.32 -5.24 -4.42
CA LEU A 41 7.20 -5.08 -3.49
C LEU A 41 7.19 -6.14 -2.38
N ALA A 42 7.91 -7.25 -2.55
CA ALA A 42 7.70 -8.49 -1.79
C ALA A 42 7.65 -8.29 -0.28
N HIS A 43 8.65 -7.61 0.29
CA HIS A 43 8.67 -7.40 1.74
C HIS A 43 7.43 -6.63 2.23
N PHE A 44 7.04 -5.56 1.53
CA PHE A 44 5.91 -4.75 1.92
C PHE A 44 4.59 -5.51 1.79
N ILE A 45 4.35 -6.22 0.67
CA ILE A 45 3.10 -6.97 0.48
C ILE A 45 2.93 -8.07 1.53
N MET A 46 4.00 -8.81 1.84
CA MET A 46 3.93 -9.83 2.89
C MET A 46 3.74 -9.19 4.27
N SER A 47 4.41 -8.07 4.55
CA SER A 47 4.23 -7.33 5.81
C SER A 47 2.87 -6.65 5.93
N PHE A 48 2.24 -6.27 4.82
CA PHE A 48 0.91 -5.68 4.79
C PHE A 48 -0.16 -6.71 5.17
N ALA A 49 0.00 -7.96 4.71
CA ALA A 49 -0.83 -9.07 5.17
C ALA A 49 -0.66 -9.29 6.69
N ASP A 50 0.58 -9.24 7.20
CA ASP A 50 0.85 -9.35 8.64
C ASP A 50 0.30 -8.17 9.46
N LEU A 51 0.40 -6.94 8.93
CA LEU A 51 -0.14 -5.73 9.57
C LEU A 51 -1.66 -5.87 9.77
N ASN A 52 -2.36 -6.29 8.72
CA ASN A 52 -3.80 -6.53 8.75
C ASN A 52 -4.19 -7.76 9.58
N LYS A 53 -3.32 -8.77 9.70
CA LYS A 53 -3.64 -9.97 10.46
C LYS A 53 -3.33 -9.86 11.96
N TYR A 54 -2.25 -9.18 12.33
CA TYR A 54 -1.67 -9.27 13.68
C TYR A 54 -1.52 -7.95 14.41
N VAL A 55 -1.57 -6.80 13.72
CA VAL A 55 -1.23 -5.50 14.31
C VAL A 55 -2.44 -4.58 14.41
N LEU A 56 -3.16 -4.39 13.29
CA LEU A 56 -4.31 -3.49 13.21
C LEU A 56 -5.58 -4.01 13.89
N PRO A 57 -5.88 -5.33 13.90
CA PRO A 57 -7.07 -5.81 14.57
C PRO A 57 -7.06 -5.60 16.09
N PHE A 58 -8.25 -5.43 16.66
CA PHE A 58 -8.52 -5.50 18.07
C PHE A 58 -8.94 -6.93 18.43
N ASN A 59 -8.23 -7.57 19.37
CA ASN A 59 -8.55 -8.94 19.80
C ASN A 59 -9.95 -9.05 20.42
N PHE A 60 -10.40 -8.00 21.10
CA PHE A 60 -11.70 -7.91 21.74
C PHE A 60 -12.30 -6.52 21.41
N PRO A 61 -12.91 -6.34 20.23
CA PRO A 61 -13.47 -5.05 19.85
C PRO A 61 -14.59 -4.66 20.83
N GLN A 62 -14.57 -3.41 21.31
CA GLN A 62 -15.51 -2.91 22.33
C GLN A 62 -16.59 -1.97 21.77
N ASN A 63 -16.47 -1.55 20.51
CA ASN A 63 -17.34 -0.56 19.88
C ASN A 63 -17.32 -0.72 18.35
N GLU A 64 -18.26 -0.04 17.68
CA GLU A 64 -18.43 -0.09 16.22
C GLU A 64 -17.18 0.36 15.44
N TYR A 65 -16.35 1.25 16.00
CA TYR A 65 -15.12 1.70 15.35
C TYR A 65 -14.07 0.58 15.30
N GLU A 66 -13.88 -0.14 16.41
CA GLU A 66 -12.95 -1.26 16.48
C GLU A 66 -13.44 -2.45 15.65
N GLU A 67 -14.75 -2.68 15.60
CA GLU A 67 -15.36 -3.69 14.74
C GLU A 67 -15.14 -3.37 13.25
N ALA A 68 -15.35 -2.11 12.83
CA ALA A 68 -15.11 -1.68 11.47
C ALA A 68 -13.66 -1.91 11.03
N ILE A 69 -12.69 -1.63 11.91
CA ILE A 69 -11.27 -1.92 11.65
C ILE A 69 -11.03 -3.42 11.46
N ASN A 70 -11.60 -4.26 12.32
CA ASN A 70 -11.44 -5.71 12.21
C ASN A 70 -12.04 -6.28 10.91
N VAL A 71 -13.18 -5.76 10.47
CA VAL A 71 -13.83 -6.16 9.21
C VAL A 71 -12.92 -5.85 8.04
N HIS A 72 -12.45 -4.59 7.93
CA HIS A 72 -11.52 -4.16 6.90
C HIS A 72 -10.24 -5.02 6.90
N CYS A 73 -9.60 -5.18 8.06
CA CYS A 73 -8.36 -5.94 8.16
C CYS A 73 -8.50 -7.42 7.77
N LYS A 74 -9.66 -8.03 8.00
CA LYS A 74 -9.92 -9.41 7.59
C LYS A 74 -9.91 -9.58 6.07
N GLU A 75 -10.38 -8.59 5.33
CA GLU A 75 -10.37 -8.57 3.88
C GLU A 75 -8.92 -8.43 3.36
N ASP A 76 -8.25 -7.34 3.74
CA ASP A 76 -6.93 -6.96 3.23
C ASP A 76 -5.81 -7.94 3.59
N ALA A 77 -5.96 -8.71 4.67
CA ALA A 77 -5.02 -9.77 5.04
C ALA A 77 -4.91 -10.88 3.96
N ASN A 78 -5.85 -10.95 3.01
CA ASN A 78 -5.94 -12.00 2.01
C ASN A 78 -5.60 -11.57 0.57
N HIS A 79 -5.04 -10.38 0.35
CA HIS A 79 -4.70 -9.90 -1.00
C HIS A 79 -3.36 -10.44 -1.54
N TRP A 80 -2.43 -10.84 -0.66
CA TRP A 80 -1.10 -11.34 -1.06
C TRP A 80 -1.08 -12.55 -2.01
N PRO A 81 -2.06 -13.49 -2.04
CA PRO A 81 -2.06 -14.57 -3.01
C PRO A 81 -2.20 -14.08 -4.45
N TRP A 82 -2.89 -12.95 -4.69
CA TRP A 82 -2.96 -12.35 -6.03
C TRP A 82 -1.60 -11.82 -6.47
N TYR A 83 -0.84 -11.25 -5.54
CA TYR A 83 0.52 -10.79 -5.83
C TYR A 83 1.42 -11.95 -6.27
N LEU A 84 1.35 -13.10 -5.59
CA LEU A 84 2.11 -14.28 -6.00
C LEU A 84 1.67 -14.83 -7.36
N HIS A 85 0.35 -14.87 -7.61
CA HIS A 85 -0.20 -15.25 -8.91
C HIS A 85 0.37 -14.37 -10.04
N ASP A 86 0.46 -13.05 -9.84
CA ASP A 86 1.02 -12.13 -10.83
C ASP A 86 2.52 -12.35 -11.04
N LEU A 87 3.29 -12.63 -9.98
CA LEU A 87 4.71 -12.96 -10.11
C LEU A 87 4.93 -14.23 -10.94
N GLU A 88 4.09 -15.26 -10.76
CA GLU A 88 4.13 -16.49 -11.56
C GLU A 88 3.72 -16.22 -13.02
N THR A 89 2.62 -15.50 -13.22
CA THR A 89 2.08 -15.18 -14.55
C THR A 89 3.07 -14.37 -15.40
N LEU A 90 3.88 -13.52 -14.76
CA LEU A 90 4.87 -12.66 -15.42
C LEU A 90 6.27 -13.27 -15.52
N ASP A 91 6.46 -14.52 -15.11
CA ASP A 91 7.78 -15.19 -15.03
C ASP A 91 8.80 -14.41 -14.15
N LEU A 92 8.30 -13.80 -13.08
CA LEU A 92 9.08 -13.06 -12.09
C LEU A 92 9.39 -13.89 -10.83
N ASN A 93 8.91 -15.14 -10.77
CA ASN A 93 9.15 -16.10 -9.68
C ASN A 93 10.34 -17.05 -9.97
N ASN A 94 11.52 -16.47 -10.24
CA ASN A 94 12.70 -17.25 -10.58
C ASN A 94 13.22 -18.07 -9.39
N LYS A 95 13.59 -19.34 -9.63
CA LYS A 95 14.25 -20.18 -8.62
C LYS A 95 15.64 -19.63 -8.31
N GLN A 96 15.93 -19.48 -7.02
CA GLN A 96 17.24 -19.04 -6.52
C GLN A 96 17.55 -19.67 -5.17
N GLU A 97 18.84 -19.68 -4.81
CA GLU A 97 19.28 -20.09 -3.47
C GLU A 97 18.61 -19.25 -2.39
N LEU A 98 18.23 -19.87 -1.27
CA LEU A 98 17.62 -19.17 -0.14
C LEU A 98 18.48 -17.97 0.31
N THR A 99 19.80 -18.14 0.33
CA THR A 99 20.73 -17.06 0.69
C THR A 99 20.68 -15.87 -0.26
N ASN A 100 20.42 -16.09 -1.55
CA ASN A 100 20.23 -15.01 -2.52
C ASN A 100 18.90 -14.30 -2.32
N THR A 101 17.82 -15.05 -2.05
CA THR A 101 16.52 -14.47 -1.68
C THR A 101 16.62 -13.58 -0.44
N LEU A 102 17.28 -14.07 0.62
CA LEU A 102 17.46 -13.29 1.85
C LEU A 102 18.32 -12.05 1.61
N ARG A 103 19.41 -12.16 0.84
CA ARG A 103 20.23 -11.00 0.48
C ARG A 103 19.46 -9.98 -0.34
N PHE A 104 18.63 -10.42 -1.27
CA PHE A 104 17.76 -9.55 -2.05
C PHE A 104 16.78 -8.80 -1.13
N ILE A 105 16.03 -9.51 -0.28
CA ILE A 105 15.01 -8.88 0.58
C ILE A 105 15.64 -7.96 1.64
N TRP A 106 16.81 -8.31 2.19
CA TRP A 106 17.45 -7.59 3.30
C TRP A 106 18.59 -6.64 2.92
N CYS A 107 18.96 -6.49 1.65
CA CYS A 107 19.96 -5.49 1.27
C CYS A 107 19.49 -4.06 1.56
N ASP A 108 20.44 -3.12 1.56
CA ASP A 108 20.19 -1.71 1.87
C ASP A 108 19.36 -1.01 0.78
N ASP A 109 19.55 -1.41 -0.48
CA ASP A 109 18.74 -0.96 -1.63
C ASP A 109 17.27 -1.35 -1.49
N MET A 110 16.97 -2.32 -0.62
CA MET A 110 15.61 -2.76 -0.31
C MET A 110 15.11 -2.24 1.04
N SER A 111 15.89 -1.41 1.75
CA SER A 111 15.55 -0.96 3.11
C SER A 111 14.30 -0.08 3.21
N PRO A 112 13.95 0.80 2.24
CA PRO A 112 12.76 1.64 2.38
C PRO A 112 11.44 0.85 2.50
N SER A 113 11.27 -0.28 1.80
CA SER A 113 10.08 -1.14 1.93
C SER A 113 9.94 -1.75 3.33
N ARG A 114 11.07 -2.09 3.97
CA ARG A 114 11.12 -2.57 5.35
C ARG A 114 10.82 -1.45 6.35
N LYS A 115 11.46 -0.29 6.15
CA LYS A 115 11.25 0.91 6.99
C LYS A 115 9.81 1.38 6.94
N LEU A 116 9.16 1.33 5.77
CA LEU A 116 7.73 1.61 5.63
C LEU A 116 6.90 0.69 6.55
N SER A 117 7.16 -0.61 6.50
CA SER A 117 6.46 -1.58 7.34
C SER A 117 6.67 -1.29 8.83
N TYR A 118 7.90 -0.97 9.24
CA TYR A 118 8.23 -0.66 10.64
C TYR A 118 7.61 0.67 11.12
N GLU A 119 7.61 1.70 10.28
CA GLU A 119 7.01 2.99 10.61
C GLU A 119 5.50 2.82 10.80
N LEU A 120 4.81 2.12 9.90
CA LEU A 120 3.37 1.85 10.02
C LEU A 120 3.06 1.07 11.31
N ILE A 121 3.82 0.01 11.61
CA ILE A 121 3.66 -0.75 12.88
C ILE A 121 3.86 0.17 14.08
N GLY A 122 4.92 0.99 14.09
CA GLY A 122 5.21 1.93 15.18
C GLY A 122 4.12 2.98 15.36
N LEU A 123 3.52 3.45 14.27
CA LEU A 123 2.45 4.45 14.27
C LEU A 123 1.10 3.91 14.77
N VAL A 124 0.83 2.61 14.64
CA VAL A 124 -0.50 2.03 14.96
C VAL A 124 -0.51 1.11 16.18
N SER A 125 0.67 0.66 16.63
CA SER A 125 0.78 -0.23 17.80
C SER A 125 0.24 0.44 19.06
N ASN A 126 -0.64 -0.27 19.77
CA ASN A 126 -1.31 0.21 20.99
C ASN A 126 -2.05 1.56 20.84
N GLN A 127 -2.48 1.90 19.62
CA GLN A 127 -3.23 3.12 19.35
C GLN A 127 -4.75 2.90 19.32
N THR A 128 -5.49 4.00 19.42
CA THR A 128 -6.96 4.04 19.33
C THR A 128 -7.47 3.65 17.94
N ALA A 129 -8.74 3.28 17.85
CA ALA A 129 -9.40 2.96 16.58
C ALA A 129 -9.25 4.09 15.54
N LEU A 130 -9.35 5.36 15.95
CA LEU A 130 -9.15 6.50 15.04
C LEU A 130 -7.76 6.49 14.39
N ILE A 131 -6.70 6.23 15.17
CA ILE A 131 -5.34 6.30 14.65
C ILE A 131 -5.06 5.12 13.70
N ARG A 132 -5.57 3.92 14.03
CA ARG A 132 -5.50 2.76 13.12
C ARG A 132 -6.29 3.02 11.84
N TYR A 133 -7.48 3.59 11.96
CA TYR A 133 -8.31 4.00 10.83
C TYR A 133 -7.57 4.98 9.91
N VAL A 134 -6.94 6.01 10.48
CA VAL A 134 -6.19 7.00 9.68
C VAL A 134 -4.99 6.37 8.97
N ALA A 135 -4.29 5.42 9.59
CA ALA A 135 -3.23 4.68 8.92
C ALA A 135 -3.77 3.83 7.76
N ILE A 136 -4.90 3.13 7.97
CA ILE A 136 -5.61 2.37 6.93
C ILE A 136 -5.96 3.29 5.75
N GLU A 137 -6.58 4.44 6.00
CA GLU A 137 -6.95 5.38 4.94
C GLU A 137 -5.74 5.89 4.13
N VAL A 138 -4.58 6.06 4.77
CA VAL A 138 -3.35 6.40 4.04
C VAL A 138 -2.88 5.24 3.17
N MET A 139 -2.91 4.01 3.70
CA MET A 139 -2.54 2.80 2.95
C MET A 139 -3.49 2.58 1.76
N GLU A 140 -4.79 2.67 1.97
CA GLU A 140 -5.80 2.59 0.90
C GLU A 140 -5.63 3.72 -0.10
N SER A 141 -5.39 4.96 0.34
CA SER A 141 -5.20 6.11 -0.56
C SER A 141 -3.99 5.95 -1.47
N THR A 142 -2.89 5.41 -0.95
CA THR A 142 -1.67 5.14 -1.72
C THR A 142 -1.82 3.91 -2.61
N GLY A 143 -2.39 2.82 -2.07
CA GLY A 143 -2.74 1.61 -2.81
C GLY A 143 -3.64 1.90 -4.00
N ASN A 144 -4.74 2.61 -3.79
CA ASN A 144 -5.67 3.03 -4.86
C ASN A 144 -4.96 3.74 -6.01
N ILE A 145 -4.02 4.65 -5.72
CA ILE A 145 -3.25 5.33 -6.78
C ILE A 145 -2.42 4.32 -7.56
N VAL A 146 -1.67 3.45 -6.87
CA VAL A 146 -0.83 2.43 -7.50
C VAL A 146 -1.66 1.48 -8.34
N PHE A 147 -2.74 0.91 -7.79
CA PHE A 147 -3.59 -0.07 -8.47
C PHE A 147 -4.37 0.53 -9.62
N ASN A 148 -4.81 1.79 -9.54
CA ASN A 148 -5.40 2.47 -10.69
C ASN A 148 -4.40 2.62 -11.84
N VAL A 149 -3.14 2.97 -11.56
CA VAL A 149 -2.09 3.04 -12.58
C VAL A 149 -1.80 1.64 -13.14
N LEU A 150 -1.70 0.61 -12.30
CA LEU A 150 -1.46 -0.75 -12.75
C LEU A 150 -2.59 -1.26 -13.64
N ASN A 151 -3.84 -1.11 -13.21
CA ASN A 151 -5.00 -1.45 -14.01
C ASN A 151 -5.02 -0.69 -15.34
N GLU A 152 -4.71 0.62 -15.33
CA GLU A 152 -4.65 1.43 -16.56
C GLU A 152 -3.65 0.86 -17.59
N ILE A 153 -2.47 0.42 -17.15
CA ILE A 153 -1.42 -0.06 -18.05
C ILE A 153 -1.56 -1.54 -18.43
N THR A 154 -2.31 -2.34 -17.66
CA THR A 154 -2.51 -3.77 -17.91
C THR A 154 -3.84 -4.10 -18.59
N LYS A 155 -4.86 -3.24 -18.51
CA LYS A 155 -6.22 -3.52 -19.04
C LYS A 155 -6.30 -3.86 -20.53
N THR A 156 -5.33 -3.43 -21.33
CA THR A 156 -5.29 -3.71 -22.78
C THR A 156 -4.31 -4.84 -23.14
N THR A 157 -3.79 -5.54 -22.15
CA THR A 157 -2.87 -6.66 -22.34
C THR A 157 -3.66 -7.97 -22.22
N ASP A 158 -3.15 -9.02 -22.87
CA ASP A 158 -3.71 -10.38 -22.73
C ASP A 158 -3.20 -11.09 -21.45
N LEU A 159 -2.64 -10.35 -20.49
CA LEU A 159 -2.09 -10.91 -19.25
C LEU A 159 -3.21 -11.19 -18.25
N GLU A 160 -3.33 -12.43 -17.79
CA GLU A 160 -4.32 -12.86 -16.79
C GLU A 160 -3.88 -12.49 -15.36
N LEU A 161 -3.73 -11.20 -15.10
CA LEU A 161 -3.30 -10.66 -13.80
C LEU A 161 -4.49 -10.50 -12.84
N LYS A 162 -4.22 -10.66 -11.55
CA LYS A 162 -5.18 -10.45 -10.45
C LYS A 162 -4.81 -9.25 -9.60
N PHE A 163 -3.54 -9.12 -9.22
CA PHE A 163 -3.08 -8.04 -8.33
C PHE A 163 -2.96 -6.71 -9.08
N CYS A 164 -2.45 -6.73 -10.31
CA CYS A 164 -2.27 -5.53 -11.13
C CYS A 164 -3.50 -5.19 -12.00
N SER A 165 -4.66 -5.81 -11.77
CA SER A 165 -5.85 -5.67 -12.62
C SER A 165 -7.06 -5.15 -11.86
N GLU A 166 -8.15 -4.91 -12.59
CA GLU A 166 -9.46 -4.53 -12.04
C GLU A 166 -9.98 -5.50 -10.97
N THR A 167 -9.49 -6.75 -10.93
CA THR A 167 -9.86 -7.72 -9.90
C THR A 167 -9.55 -7.20 -8.50
N HIS A 168 -8.34 -6.65 -8.29
CA HIS A 168 -7.95 -6.05 -7.01
C HIS A 168 -8.86 -4.85 -6.68
N LEU A 169 -9.03 -3.91 -7.62
CA LEU A 169 -9.83 -2.69 -7.42
C LEU A 169 -11.32 -2.97 -7.13
N ARG A 170 -11.90 -4.02 -7.74
CA ARG A 170 -13.28 -4.42 -7.47
C ARG A 170 -13.49 -5.00 -6.08
N GLN A 171 -12.42 -5.58 -5.51
CA GLN A 171 -12.50 -6.20 -4.20
C GLN A 171 -12.16 -5.22 -3.08
N GLU A 172 -11.44 -4.12 -3.34
CA GLU A 172 -11.38 -2.95 -2.45
C GLU A 172 -12.75 -2.24 -2.39
N THR A 173 -13.79 -2.95 -1.94
CA THR A 173 -15.14 -2.44 -1.82
C THR A 173 -15.26 -1.51 -0.61
N GLY A 174 -15.23 -0.20 -0.86
CA GLY A 174 -16.06 0.75 -0.11
C GLY A 174 -15.65 1.12 1.32
N HIS A 175 -14.38 1.44 1.58
CA HIS A 175 -13.96 1.98 2.88
C HIS A 175 -13.24 3.33 2.82
N THR A 176 -13.03 3.89 1.63
CA THR A 176 -12.40 5.22 1.53
C THR A 176 -13.29 6.28 2.15
N ILE A 177 -12.68 7.26 2.81
CA ILE A 177 -13.28 8.54 3.21
C ILE A 177 -14.25 9.06 2.10
N GLY A 178 -15.56 8.87 2.30
CA GLY A 178 -16.58 9.33 1.34
C GLY A 178 -17.76 8.39 1.08
N ASP A 179 -17.66 7.11 1.45
CA ASP A 179 -18.81 6.20 1.37
C ASP A 179 -19.87 6.54 2.44
N GLU A 180 -21.15 6.50 2.06
CA GLU A 180 -22.28 7.10 2.79
C GLU A 180 -22.56 6.48 4.17
N GLU A 181 -21.88 5.39 4.56
CA GLU A 181 -22.02 4.71 5.85
C GLU A 181 -20.68 4.50 6.59
N ASN A 182 -19.73 5.43 6.52
CA ASN A 182 -18.51 5.34 7.33
C ASN A 182 -18.77 5.77 8.80
N VAL A 183 -18.68 4.81 9.74
CA VAL A 183 -18.90 5.03 11.19
C VAL A 183 -18.02 6.15 11.77
N PHE A 184 -16.81 6.36 11.25
CA PHE A 184 -15.87 7.36 11.76
C PHE A 184 -16.24 8.81 11.41
N GLU A 185 -17.24 9.05 10.54
CA GLU A 185 -17.54 10.40 10.03
C GLU A 185 -17.92 11.38 11.14
N ASN A 186 -18.74 10.89 12.06
CA ASN A 186 -19.27 11.66 13.19
C ASN A 186 -18.55 11.37 14.51
N MET A 187 -17.43 10.63 14.47
CA MET A 187 -16.65 10.34 15.67
C MET A 187 -16.23 11.64 16.37
N PRO A 188 -16.45 11.79 17.68
CA PRO A 188 -15.89 12.90 18.45
C PRO A 188 -14.37 12.84 18.45
N ILE A 189 -13.71 13.89 17.94
CA ILE A 189 -12.25 13.96 17.85
C ILE A 189 -11.76 15.11 18.73
N THR A 190 -10.95 14.78 19.73
CA THR A 190 -10.26 15.78 20.54
C THR A 190 -9.12 16.42 19.75
N ARG A 191 -8.60 17.54 20.26
CA ARG A 191 -7.43 18.20 19.68
C ARG A 191 -6.21 17.28 19.61
N GLU A 192 -5.91 16.56 20.69
CA GLU A 192 -4.78 15.64 20.77
C GLU A 192 -4.89 14.47 19.78
N MET A 193 -6.10 13.90 19.67
CA MET A 193 -6.39 12.88 18.66
C MET A 193 -6.17 13.41 17.24
N ASN A 194 -6.59 14.65 16.98
CA ASN A 194 -6.38 15.29 15.68
C ASN A 194 -4.89 15.51 15.38
N GLU A 195 -4.12 16.03 16.32
CA GLU A 195 -2.68 16.25 16.17
C GLU A 195 -1.94 14.93 15.92
N THR A 196 -2.28 13.87 16.66
CA THR A 196 -1.72 12.52 16.47
C THR A 196 -2.07 11.94 15.11
N ALA A 197 -3.33 12.07 14.67
CA ALA A 197 -3.76 11.63 13.35
C ALA A 197 -3.00 12.35 12.23
N LEU A 198 -2.78 13.66 12.34
CA LEU A 198 -2.02 14.41 11.33
C LEU A 198 -0.55 13.98 11.27
N ILE A 199 0.05 13.62 12.40
CA ILE A 199 1.40 13.03 12.44
C ILE A 199 1.43 11.70 11.68
N VAL A 200 0.42 10.84 11.88
CA VAL A 200 0.29 9.54 11.20
C VAL A 200 0.17 9.75 9.69
N VAL A 201 -0.66 10.70 9.25
CA VAL A 201 -0.80 11.05 7.83
C VAL A 201 0.55 11.47 7.24
N GLU A 202 1.23 12.43 7.86
CA GLU A 202 2.50 12.96 7.37
C GLU A 202 3.57 11.88 7.27
N LYS A 203 3.79 11.13 8.35
CA LYS A 203 4.84 10.11 8.43
C LYS A 203 4.58 8.93 7.50
N SER A 204 3.34 8.46 7.42
CA SER A 204 2.97 7.35 6.54
C SER A 204 3.19 7.72 5.08
N PHE A 205 2.72 8.89 4.63
CA PHE A 205 2.97 9.34 3.25
C PHE A 205 4.46 9.56 2.95
N ASN A 206 5.23 10.07 3.91
CA ASN A 206 6.68 10.21 3.72
C ASN A 206 7.38 8.85 3.58
N ALA A 207 6.99 7.85 4.37
CA ALA A 207 7.49 6.49 4.24
C ALA A 207 7.09 5.85 2.91
N PHE A 208 5.85 6.06 2.46
CA PHE A 208 5.39 5.61 1.13
C PHE A 208 6.18 6.28 0.00
N ASN A 209 6.43 7.59 0.04
CA ASN A 209 7.26 8.26 -0.97
C ASN A 209 8.67 7.66 -1.04
N GLN A 210 9.32 7.41 0.10
CA GLN A 210 10.64 6.77 0.13
C GLN A 210 10.62 5.35 -0.45
N PHE A 211 9.53 4.61 -0.21
CA PHE A 211 9.34 3.31 -0.84
C PHE A 211 9.13 3.43 -2.36
N MET A 212 8.39 4.42 -2.84
CA MET A 212 8.22 4.66 -4.29
C MET A 212 9.53 5.10 -4.96
N ASP A 213 10.35 5.91 -4.30
CA ASP A 213 11.70 6.28 -4.74
C ASP A 213 12.59 5.04 -4.91
N GLN A 214 12.51 4.10 -3.97
CA GLN A 214 13.21 2.81 -4.06
C GLN A 214 12.76 2.00 -5.29
N LEU A 215 11.44 1.88 -5.49
CA LEU A 215 10.90 1.15 -6.64
C LEU A 215 11.35 1.76 -7.97
N GLU A 216 11.34 3.09 -8.03
CA GLU A 216 11.84 3.84 -9.17
C GLU A 216 13.31 3.56 -9.44
N LEU A 217 14.18 3.78 -8.45
CA LEU A 217 15.62 3.61 -8.62
C LEU A 217 15.96 2.18 -9.06
N ASN A 218 15.36 1.17 -8.43
CA ASN A 218 15.62 -0.23 -8.75
C ASN A 218 15.10 -0.60 -10.14
N LEU A 219 13.92 -0.11 -10.53
CA LEU A 219 13.39 -0.33 -11.87
C LEU A 219 14.30 0.32 -12.93
N LYS A 220 14.68 1.58 -12.75
CA LYS A 220 15.59 2.31 -13.65
C LYS A 220 16.90 1.56 -13.85
N ASN A 221 17.51 1.09 -12.77
CA ASN A 221 18.74 0.28 -12.82
C ASN A 221 18.53 -1.04 -13.58
N GLN A 222 17.39 -1.69 -13.39
CA GLN A 222 17.08 -2.98 -14.01
C GLN A 222 16.80 -2.86 -15.52
N ILE A 223 16.19 -1.76 -15.97
CA ILE A 223 15.84 -1.53 -17.39
C ILE A 223 16.78 -0.55 -18.10
N LYS A 224 17.82 -0.06 -17.40
CA LYS A 224 18.90 0.80 -17.91
C LYS A 224 18.41 2.12 -18.51
N ILE A 225 17.52 2.81 -17.79
CA ILE A 225 17.08 4.17 -18.13
C ILE A 225 17.53 5.16 -17.05
N ASN A 226 17.86 6.39 -17.43
CA ASN A 226 18.30 7.45 -16.52
C ASN A 226 17.11 8.19 -15.89
#